data_AF-A0A958M0L5-F1
#
_entry.id   AF-A0A958M0L5-F1
#
_cell.length_a   1.000
_cell.length_b   1.000
_cell.length_c   1.000
_cell.angle_alpha   90.00
_cell.angle_beta   90.00
_cell.angle_gamma   90.00
#
_symmetry.space_group_name_H-M   'P 1'
#
loop_
_entity.id
_entity.type
_entity.pdbx_description
1 polymer ?
#
loop_
_entity_poly.entity_id
_entity_poly.type
_entity_poly.pdbx_seq_one_letter_code
_entity_poly.pdbx_strand_id
1 'polypeptide(L)' 'MKYFYPIQYHTFALIIRGYDLVGRDKTGSGKTIAYTLPILQRFRHQNKNQNILGQQHPYPKYLIILPTRELTIQVTK' A
#
# COMPACT_ATOMS: atom_id res chain seq x y z
N MET A 1 -7.56 -19.04 -8.51
CA MET A 1 -6.89 -17.72 -8.61
C MET A 1 -7.42 -16.94 -9.81
N LYS A 2 -8.66 -16.44 -9.77
CA LYS A 2 -9.32 -15.92 -11.00
C LYS A 2 -9.32 -14.39 -11.16
N TYR A 3 -8.80 -13.61 -10.19
CA TYR A 3 -8.98 -12.15 -10.20
C TYR A 3 -7.76 -11.27 -9.84
N PHE A 4 -6.71 -11.81 -9.22
CA PHE A 4 -5.52 -11.02 -8.88
C PHE A 4 -4.37 -11.28 -9.86
N TYR A 5 -3.64 -10.22 -10.21
CA TYR A 5 -2.35 -10.38 -10.86
C TYR A 5 -1.38 -11.12 -9.92
N PRO A 6 -0.39 -11.89 -10.45
CA PRO A 6 0.54 -12.65 -9.63
C PRO A 6 1.22 -11.81 -8.54
N ILE A 7 1.71 -10.62 -8.87
CA ILE A 7 2.33 -9.73 -7.89
C ILE A 7 1.41 -9.36 -6.72
N GLN A 8 0.11 -9.13 -6.98
CA GLN A 8 -0.87 -8.79 -5.94
C GLN A 8 -1.13 -9.99 -5.02
N TYR A 9 -1.28 -11.18 -5.60
CA TYR A 9 -1.50 -12.41 -4.84
C TYR A 9 -0.35 -12.69 -3.87
N HIS A 10 0.89 -12.49 -4.31
CA HIS A 10 2.08 -12.78 -3.49
C HIS A 10 2.37 -11.69 -2.46
N THR A 11 2.00 -10.41 -2.69
CA THR A 11 2.41 -9.31 -1.79
C THR A 11 1.37 -8.94 -0.73
N PHE A 12 0.07 -9.08 -0.97
CA PHE A 12 -0.97 -8.53 -0.09
C PHE A 12 -0.83 -8.96 1.37
N ALA A 13 -0.72 -10.28 1.61
CA ALA A 13 -0.62 -10.81 2.98
C ALA A 13 0.66 -10.33 3.69
N LEU A 14 1.77 -10.23 2.96
CA LEU A 14 3.05 -9.78 3.51
C LEU A 14 2.98 -8.31 3.95
N ILE A 15 2.41 -7.45 3.10
CA ILE A 15 2.27 -6.01 3.38
C ILE A 15 1.31 -5.75 4.54
N ILE A 16 0.18 -6.46 4.60
CA ILE A 16 -0.79 -6.32 5.70
C ILE A 16 -0.14 -6.69 7.04
N ARG A 17 0.71 -7.72 7.06
CA ARG A 17 1.48 -8.14 8.25
C ARG A 17 2.68 -7.22 8.54
N GLY A 18 3.03 -6.34 7.61
CA GLY A 18 4.11 -5.37 7.77
C GLY A 18 5.51 -5.92 7.54
N TYR A 19 5.64 -6.96 6.72
CA TYR A 19 6.95 -7.45 6.29
C TYR A 19 7.54 -6.57 5.18
N ASP A 20 8.85 -6.45 5.19
CA ASP A 20 9.63 -5.89 4.09
C ASP A 20 9.68 -6.89 2.93
N LEU A 21 9.60 -6.38 1.69
CA LEU A 21 9.67 -7.21 0.50
C LEU A 21 10.24 -6.46 -0.70
N VAL A 22 10.76 -7.21 -1.66
CA VAL A 22 11.13 -6.71 -2.99
C VAL A 22 10.21 -7.34 -4.02
N GLY A 23 9.39 -6.53 -4.68
CA GLY A 23 8.49 -6.98 -5.74
C GLY A 23 9.03 -6.63 -7.12
N ARG A 24 9.23 -7.62 -7.99
CA ARG A 24 9.59 -7.42 -9.40
C ARG A 24 8.53 -8.02 -10.30
N ASP A 25 7.97 -7.19 -11.17
CA ASP A 25 7.04 -7.62 -12.21
C ASP A 25 7.08 -6.62 -13.38
N LYS A 26 6.49 -6.95 -14.53
CA LYS A 26 6.39 -6.09 -15.72
C LYS A 26 5.48 -4.89 -15.49
N THR A 27 5.62 -3.82 -16.27
CA THR A 27 4.66 -2.70 -16.25
C THR A 27 3.28 -3.19 -16.68
N GLY A 28 2.21 -2.65 -16.10
CA GLY A 28 0.84 -3.10 -16.36
C GLY A 28 0.39 -4.34 -15.55
N SER A 29 1.24 -4.93 -14.71
CA SER A 29 0.89 -6.08 -13.84
C SER A 29 0.13 -5.69 -12.56
N GLY A 30 -0.34 -4.44 -12.44
CA GLY A 30 -1.09 -4.00 -11.26
C GLY A 30 -0.23 -3.80 -10.00
N LYS A 31 1.09 -3.53 -10.15
CA LYS A 31 2.02 -3.24 -9.03
C LYS A 31 1.55 -2.12 -8.12
N THR A 32 0.93 -1.08 -8.66
CA THR A 32 0.39 0.04 -7.86
C THR A 32 -0.61 -0.46 -6.83
N ILE A 33 -1.62 -1.21 -7.27
CA ILE A 33 -2.60 -1.84 -6.38
C ILE A 33 -1.92 -2.85 -5.44
N ALA A 34 -0.88 -3.55 -5.92
CA ALA A 34 -0.12 -4.52 -5.14
C ALA A 34 0.45 -3.96 -3.84
N TYR A 35 0.76 -2.66 -3.77
CA TYR A 35 1.18 -1.97 -2.53
C TYR A 35 0.11 -1.04 -1.94
N THR A 36 -0.65 -0.28 -2.73
CA THR A 36 -1.56 0.75 -2.18
C THR A 36 -2.74 0.18 -1.40
N LEU A 37 -3.40 -0.85 -1.92
CA LEU A 37 -4.59 -1.44 -1.30
C LEU A 37 -4.28 -2.09 0.07
N PRO A 38 -3.28 -2.98 0.21
CA PRO A 38 -2.95 -3.55 1.52
C PRO A 38 -2.42 -2.50 2.51
N ILE A 39 -1.69 -1.47 2.06
CA ILE A 39 -1.27 -0.33 2.90
C ILE A 39 -2.51 0.41 3.44
N LEU A 40 -3.48 0.73 2.58
CA LEU A 40 -4.71 1.41 2.98
C LEU A 40 -5.53 0.57 3.97
N GLN A 41 -5.62 -0.74 3.74
CA GLN A 41 -6.27 -1.66 4.67
C GLN A 41 -5.58 -1.61 6.04
N ARG A 42 -4.24 -1.72 6.08
CA ARG A 42 -3.46 -1.65 7.32
C ARG A 42 -3.65 -0.30 8.04
N PHE A 43 -3.63 0.80 7.30
CA PHE A 43 -3.90 2.15 7.83
C PHE A 43 -5.27 2.25 8.51
N ARG A 44 -6.33 1.74 7.87
CA ARG A 44 -7.69 1.73 8.44
C ARG A 44 -7.77 0.92 9.74
N HIS A 45 -7.10 -0.23 9.81
CA HIS A 45 -7.07 -1.04 11.03
C HIS A 45 -6.28 -0.37 12.16
N GLN A 46 -5.15 0.27 11.85
CA GLN A 46 -4.36 1.01 12.86
C GLN A 46 -5.11 2.22 13.43
N ASN A 47 -5.85 2.97 12.59
CA ASN A 47 -6.64 4.12 13.06
C ASN A 47 -7.80 3.72 13.99
N LYS A 48 -8.46 2.59 13.73
CA LYS A 48 -9.53 2.08 14.61
C LYS A 48 -9.03 1.85 16.04
N ASN A 49 -7.79 1.35 16.19
CA ASN A 49 -7.20 1.07 17.49
C ASN A 49 -6.69 2.33 18.20
N GLN A 50 -6.35 3.40 17.46
CA GLN A 50 -5.82 4.66 18.01
C GLN A 50 -6.91 5.67 18.40
N ASN A 51 -8.10 5.58 17.80
CA ASN A 51 -9.25 6.44 18.15
C ASN A 51 -9.79 6.21 19.56
N ILE A 52 -9.34 5.15 20.26
CA ILE A 52 -9.69 4.89 21.67
C ILE A 52 -9.02 5.91 22.62
N LEU A 53 -7.97 6.61 22.18
CA LEU A 53 -7.17 7.53 23.01
C LEU A 53 -7.23 9.00 22.58
N GLY A 54 -8.10 9.39 21.62
CA GLY A 54 -8.30 10.80 21.24
C GLY A 54 -7.10 11.51 20.58
N GLN A 55 -5.97 10.83 20.37
CA GLN A 55 -4.77 11.43 19.81
C GLN A 55 -4.77 11.35 18.28
N GLN A 56 -5.34 12.37 17.63
CA GLN A 56 -5.13 12.59 16.21
C GLN A 56 -3.65 12.94 15.99
N HIS A 57 -2.86 11.99 15.48
CA HIS A 57 -1.48 12.26 15.08
C HIS A 57 -1.49 12.93 13.69
N PRO A 58 -1.07 14.20 13.56
CA PRO A 58 -1.12 14.95 12.30
C PRO A 58 -0.05 14.54 11.29
N TYR A 59 0.75 13.52 11.59
CA TYR A 59 1.92 13.13 10.80
C TYR A 59 1.60 12.04 9.76
N PRO A 60 2.25 12.05 8.59
CA PRO A 60 2.09 10.99 7.60
C PRO A 60 2.53 9.63 8.15
N LYS A 61 1.67 8.63 8.07
CA LYS A 61 1.95 7.26 8.55
C LYS A 61 2.63 6.36 7.52
N TYR A 62 2.51 6.71 6.24
CA TYR A 62 3.03 5.94 5.11
C TYR A 62 3.61 6.91 4.08
N LEU A 63 4.72 6.54 3.45
CA LEU A 63 5.39 7.28 2.39
C LEU A 63 5.58 6.39 1.17
N ILE A 64 5.13 6.85 0.00
CA ILE A 64 5.38 6.20 -1.29
C ILE A 64 6.31 7.11 -2.07
N ILE A 65 7.46 6.56 -2.50
CA ILE A 65 8.47 7.30 -3.26
C ILE A 65 8.44 6.82 -4.71
N LEU A 66 8.37 7.77 -5.64
CA LEU A 66 8.37 7.52 -7.08
C LEU A 66 9.52 8.27 -7.74
N PRO A 67 10.07 7.77 -8.86
CA PRO A 67 11.27 8.35 -9.44
C PRO A 67 11.02 9.64 -10.25
N THR A 68 9.78 9.92 -10.64
CA THR A 68 9.44 11.15 -11.39
C THR A 68 8.12 11.76 -10.93
N ARG A 69 7.96 13.06 -11.18
CA ARG A 69 6.74 13.81 -10.85
C ARG A 69 5.52 13.28 -11.62
N GLU A 70 5.70 12.90 -12.87
CA GLU A 70 4.65 12.39 -13.75
C GLU A 70 4.08 11.08 -13.20
N LEU A 71 4.94 10.18 -12.71
CA LEU A 71 4.50 8.93 -12.08
C LEU A 71 3.75 9.19 -10.77
N THR A 72 4.19 10.17 -9.97
CA THR A 72 3.44 10.57 -8.77
C THR A 72 2.03 11.01 -9.14
N ILE A 73 1.89 11.88 -10.14
CA ILE A 73 0.59 12.38 -10.61
C ILE A 73 -0.31 11.22 -11.08
N GLN A 74 0.24 10.20 -11.74
CA GLN A 74 -0.51 9.02 -12.18
C GLN A 74 -1.02 8.14 -11.04
N VAL A 75 -0.31 8.11 -9.91
CA VAL A 75 -0.69 7.29 -8.75
C VAL A 75 -1.65 8.02 -7.81
N THR A 76 -1.58 9.35 -7.75
CA THR A 76 -2.41 10.15 -6.83
C THR A 76 -3.75 10.60 -7.40
N LYS A 77 -3.96 10.48 -8.71
CA LYS A 77 -5.23 10.78 -9.39
C LYS A 77 -6.12 9.55 -9.45
#